data_AF-A0AA90VIB1-F1
#
_entry.id   AF-A0AA90VIB1-F1
#
_cell.length_a   1.000
_cell.length_b   1.000
_cell.length_c   1.000
_cell.angle_alpha   90.00
_cell.angle_beta   90.00
_cell.angle_gamma   90.00
#
_symmetry.space_group_name_H-M   'P 1'
#
loop_
_entity.id
_entity.type
_entity.pdbx_description
1 polymer ?
#
loop_
_entity_poly.entity_id
_entity_poly.type
_entity_poly.pdbx_seq_one_letter_code
_entity_poly.pdbx_strand_id
1 'polypeptide(L)'
;MQKSRFSICKISSIKMNAIRTGMAAGFCFLLALAAGCSSDADQPPYPDGSNGDAGMNQPSENEDEITTVPFTITLGGLSGSDGNAKQDGRNTRVAPPGAGSSSSSGTIGEDYGYAETENVNAVRLIAFRRRVQNNGENSATYDAAVNDIQGFEYDPTNDRVINGKPTLEDGKKDDYLSGKPHKHYVVKGTFGISRGYEYRIIALAYDSQEKSPYPQYQANKVITNDMLNIKRGTTFQEFKATFASYLVNDKDRTDTPNNWLGYLKKISPLGVLPQPHNVKCLSRQLITVPQLFYGTLYQQGDATKNPIISSADYQKETLGNNTPTPLVGTLYRGMAEVEVHITSAAHYSNRVETQWYCLLADNVLTQMPLTSYDGFKQGSEPINKYSTEGGTYTAIAYAPFPGEGNEVVLKAFVLPGKTHLAVRMGFNGKPYALNSRVKAKDMMSSEAATGVIVVDGVSNLFYLRRNHKYVFTYADQSKLTGDKSRLLE
;
A
#
# COMPACT_ATOMS: atom_id res chain seq x y z
N MET A 1 -36.97 -76.05 25.83
CA MET A 1 -35.95 -77.12 25.68
C MET A 1 -34.71 -76.47 25.06
N GLN A 2 -33.63 -76.26 25.83
CA GLN A 2 -32.38 -77.07 25.81
C GLN A 2 -31.75 -77.13 24.39
N LYS A 3 -30.48 -76.73 24.10
CA LYS A 3 -29.23 -76.65 24.88
C LYS A 3 -28.24 -75.61 24.29
N SER A 4 -27.39 -75.10 25.20
CA SER A 4 -26.09 -74.40 25.06
C SER A 4 -25.02 -75.29 24.36
N ARG A 5 -23.92 -74.82 23.73
CA ARG A 5 -22.69 -74.16 24.26
C ARG A 5 -21.81 -73.70 23.08
N PHE A 6 -21.38 -72.43 22.97
CA PHE A 6 -20.14 -71.80 23.48
C PHE A 6 -18.80 -72.30 22.88
N SER A 7 -18.03 -71.36 22.30
CA SER A 7 -16.65 -71.09 22.71
C SER A 7 -16.26 -69.62 22.41
N ILE A 8 -15.58 -69.01 23.39
CA ILE A 8 -15.22 -67.59 23.57
C ILE A 8 -13.70 -67.48 23.33
N CYS A 9 -13.18 -66.41 22.72
CA CYS A 9 -12.34 -65.32 23.33
C CYS A 9 -11.52 -64.71 22.18
N LYS A 10 -11.24 -63.41 22.03
CA LYS A 10 -11.18 -62.19 22.88
C LYS A 10 -11.13 -61.01 21.86
N ILE A 11 -11.95 -59.95 21.83
CA ILE A 11 -12.12 -58.78 22.74
C ILE A 11 -10.75 -58.23 23.19
N SER A 12 -10.31 -56.99 22.98
CA SER A 12 -10.89 -55.65 22.72
C SER A 12 -9.67 -54.73 22.37
N SER A 13 -9.75 -53.53 21.79
CA SER A 13 -10.54 -52.37 22.22
C SER A 13 -10.44 -51.21 21.22
N ILE A 14 -11.59 -50.67 20.84
CA ILE A 14 -11.79 -49.27 20.44
C ILE A 14 -12.60 -48.64 21.57
N LYS A 15 -12.22 -47.44 22.07
CA LYS A 15 -13.16 -46.32 22.29
C LYS A 15 -12.51 -45.04 22.80
N MET A 16 -13.05 -43.96 22.21
CA MET A 16 -13.00 -42.55 22.58
C MET A 16 -13.73 -42.22 23.90
N ASN A 17 -13.42 -41.00 24.38
CA ASN A 17 -14.24 -39.99 25.07
C ASN A 17 -14.19 -39.83 26.61
N ALA A 18 -13.61 -38.68 26.99
CA ALA A 18 -14.26 -37.53 27.64
C ALA A 18 -14.50 -37.47 29.18
N ILE A 19 -14.44 -36.20 29.65
CA ILE A 19 -15.13 -35.53 30.79
C ILE A 19 -14.39 -35.39 32.15
N ARG A 20 -13.91 -34.15 32.39
CA ARG A 20 -14.23 -33.19 33.48
C ARG A 20 -14.68 -33.71 34.87
N THR A 21 -13.99 -33.26 35.93
CA THR A 21 -14.43 -32.92 37.33
C THR A 21 -13.14 -32.59 38.12
N GLY A 22 -12.98 -31.66 39.06
CA GLY A 22 -13.81 -30.67 39.77
C GLY A 22 -13.11 -30.31 41.12
N MET A 23 -13.26 -29.06 41.59
CA MET A 23 -12.98 -28.54 42.96
C MET A 23 -11.49 -28.38 43.39
N ALA A 24 -11.03 -27.41 44.23
CA ALA A 24 -11.64 -26.45 45.15
C ALA A 24 -10.67 -25.27 45.47
N ALA A 25 -11.25 -24.13 45.88
CA ALA A 25 -10.82 -23.15 46.90
C ALA A 25 -9.33 -22.73 47.06
N GLY A 26 -9.10 -21.40 46.99
CA GLY A 26 -7.86 -20.75 47.43
C GLY A 26 -7.91 -19.24 47.26
N PHE A 27 -8.37 -18.55 48.31
CA PHE A 27 -8.63 -17.11 48.46
C PHE A 27 -7.38 -16.20 48.29
N CYS A 28 -7.63 -15.00 47.76
CA CYS A 28 -7.07 -13.67 48.07
C CYS A 28 -5.66 -13.23 47.61
N PHE A 29 -5.68 -12.28 46.66
CA PHE A 29 -5.18 -10.88 46.74
C PHE A 29 -3.89 -10.58 47.52
N LEU A 30 -2.91 -9.96 46.85
CA LEU A 30 -2.48 -8.57 47.10
C LEU A 30 -1.50 -8.05 46.02
N LEU A 31 -1.97 -7.05 45.29
CA LEU A 31 -1.16 -5.98 44.69
C LEU A 31 -0.68 -5.05 45.80
N ALA A 32 0.54 -4.55 45.74
CA ALA A 32 0.88 -3.28 46.38
C ALA A 32 2.06 -2.58 45.65
N LEU A 33 1.72 -1.44 45.05
CA LEU A 33 2.61 -0.29 44.84
C LEU A 33 3.16 0.20 46.19
N ALA A 34 4.38 0.74 46.20
CA ALA A 34 4.65 2.18 46.43
C ALA A 34 6.00 2.49 47.08
N ALA A 35 6.58 3.59 46.61
CA ALA A 35 7.34 4.63 47.32
C ALA A 35 8.72 4.29 47.93
N GLY A 36 9.66 5.23 47.75
CA GLY A 36 11.05 5.10 48.16
C GLY A 36 11.33 5.60 49.58
N CYS A 37 12.60 5.45 49.98
CA CYS A 37 13.39 6.18 50.98
C CYS A 37 14.73 5.41 51.06
N SER A 38 15.85 5.96 50.55
CA SER A 38 16.88 6.69 51.30
C SER A 38 17.39 5.97 52.56
N SER A 39 18.64 5.51 52.57
CA SER A 39 19.75 6.08 53.39
C SER A 39 20.97 5.13 53.49
N ASP A 40 22.09 5.62 52.97
CA ASP A 40 23.42 5.76 53.59
C ASP A 40 24.22 4.62 54.25
N ALA A 41 25.55 4.78 54.11
CA ALA A 41 26.70 4.22 54.84
C ALA A 41 27.14 2.77 54.54
N ASP A 42 28.22 2.63 53.74
CA ASP A 42 29.56 2.29 54.28
C ASP A 42 30.62 2.18 53.16
N GLN A 43 31.53 3.16 53.12
CA GLN A 43 32.94 3.02 52.69
C GLN A 43 33.79 2.85 53.97
N PRO A 44 35.02 2.26 53.99
CA PRO A 44 36.18 2.65 53.13
C PRO A 44 37.24 1.49 52.93
N PRO A 45 38.54 1.71 52.62
CA PRO A 45 39.27 2.79 51.90
C PRO A 45 40.13 2.31 50.69
N TYR A 46 40.56 3.28 49.88
CA TYR A 46 41.56 3.22 48.78
C TYR A 46 43.02 2.97 49.27
N PRO A 47 43.98 2.58 48.39
CA PRO A 47 44.81 3.60 47.72
C PRO A 47 45.26 3.31 46.27
N ASP A 48 45.38 4.41 45.53
CA ASP A 48 46.24 4.78 44.39
C ASP A 48 46.94 3.73 43.51
N GLY A 49 46.64 3.84 42.21
CA GLY A 49 47.46 3.33 41.12
C GLY A 49 47.13 4.06 39.80
N SER A 50 47.80 5.18 39.57
CA SER A 50 47.79 5.92 38.30
C SER A 50 48.38 5.10 37.17
N ASN A 51 47.75 5.09 35.99
CA ASN A 51 48.41 5.19 34.69
C ASN A 51 47.38 5.27 33.54
N GLY A 52 47.53 6.28 32.69
CA GLY A 52 47.12 6.21 31.28
C GLY A 52 45.88 7.01 30.89
N ASP A 53 46.05 8.33 30.82
CA ASP A 53 45.27 9.21 29.96
C ASP A 53 45.26 8.72 28.51
N ALA A 54 44.06 8.38 28.03
CA ALA A 54 43.64 8.61 26.65
C ALA A 54 42.19 9.06 26.74
N GLY A 55 42.00 10.35 27.03
CA GLY A 55 40.72 11.03 27.11
C GLY A 55 39.82 10.77 25.89
N MET A 56 39.05 9.68 25.97
CA MET A 56 37.73 9.61 25.38
C MET A 56 36.83 10.35 26.37
N ASN A 57 36.66 11.66 26.16
CA ASN A 57 35.49 12.34 26.70
C ASN A 57 34.27 11.59 26.13
N GLN A 58 33.75 10.62 26.89
CA GLN A 58 32.38 10.19 26.71
C GLN A 58 31.52 11.43 26.88
N PRO A 59 30.66 11.79 25.90
CA PRO A 59 29.71 12.85 26.12
C PRO A 59 28.82 12.44 27.29
N SER A 60 28.85 13.24 28.35
CA SER A 60 28.04 13.11 29.55
C SER A 60 26.55 13.00 29.22
N GLU A 61 25.91 11.93 29.69
CA GLU A 61 24.54 11.75 30.17
C GLU A 61 23.46 12.79 29.76
N ASN A 62 23.28 13.06 28.47
CA ASN A 62 22.09 13.74 27.93
C ASN A 62 21.64 13.07 26.62
N GLU A 63 21.65 11.73 26.58
CA GLU A 63 21.14 10.97 25.41
C GLU A 63 19.62 11.11 25.20
N ASP A 64 18.91 11.76 26.14
CA ASP A 64 17.46 11.94 26.14
C ASP A 64 16.99 13.32 25.66
N GLU A 65 17.89 14.20 25.20
CA GLU A 65 17.49 15.50 24.67
C GLU A 65 16.76 15.32 23.31
N ILE A 66 15.45 15.53 23.31
CA ILE A 66 14.58 15.44 22.13
C ILE A 66 14.13 16.85 21.72
N THR A 67 14.54 17.29 20.54
CA THR A 67 14.00 18.50 19.92
C THR A 67 12.68 18.17 19.24
N THR A 68 11.59 18.81 19.66
CA THR A 68 10.28 18.67 19.01
C THR A 68 10.16 19.67 17.86
N VAL A 69 10.03 19.17 16.64
CA VAL A 69 9.94 20.01 15.43
C VAL A 69 8.55 19.91 14.81
N PRO A 70 7.90 21.02 14.43
CA PRO A 70 6.63 20.96 13.72
C PRO A 70 6.84 20.38 12.31
N PHE A 71 5.84 19.69 11.77
CA PHE A 71 5.83 19.25 10.38
C PHE A 71 4.52 19.59 9.67
N THR A 72 4.59 19.72 8.35
CA THR A 72 3.45 19.86 7.44
C THR A 72 3.62 18.92 6.25
N ILE A 73 2.65 18.03 6.03
CA ILE A 73 2.59 17.12 4.90
C ILE A 73 1.42 17.53 4.00
N THR A 74 1.69 17.73 2.72
CA THR A 74 0.67 17.99 1.70
C THR A 74 0.39 16.74 0.88
N LEU A 75 -0.88 16.43 0.63
CA LEU A 75 -1.33 15.35 -0.25
C LEU A 75 -1.71 15.92 -1.61
N GLY A 76 -1.04 15.45 -2.67
CA GLY A 76 -1.21 16.03 -4.01
C GLY A 76 -0.47 17.39 -4.15
N GLY A 77 -0.34 17.87 -5.39
CA GLY A 77 0.40 19.09 -5.77
C GLY A 77 1.87 18.85 -6.16
N LEU A 78 2.44 19.67 -7.05
CA LEU A 78 3.90 19.79 -7.19
C LEU A 78 4.33 21.01 -6.39
N SER A 79 5.17 20.84 -5.36
CA SER A 79 5.79 22.03 -4.78
C SER A 79 6.78 22.55 -5.83
N GLY A 80 6.49 23.55 -6.64
CA GLY A 80 7.47 24.19 -7.55
C GLY A 80 8.68 24.91 -6.90
N SER A 81 8.89 24.79 -5.58
CA SER A 81 10.24 24.79 -5.00
C SER A 81 11.06 23.55 -5.42
N ASP A 82 10.40 22.58 -6.07
CA ASP A 82 10.94 21.65 -7.07
C ASP A 82 11.41 22.52 -8.24
N GLY A 83 12.55 23.21 -8.06
CA GLY A 83 13.17 24.12 -9.02
C GLY A 83 13.66 23.46 -10.32
N ASN A 84 12.98 22.41 -10.78
CA ASN A 84 13.26 21.63 -11.97
C ASN A 84 11.99 21.43 -12.83
N ALA A 85 11.10 22.43 -12.85
CA ALA A 85 10.17 22.63 -13.96
C ALA A 85 10.90 23.01 -15.27
N LYS A 86 12.24 23.19 -15.23
CA LYS A 86 13.09 23.13 -16.41
C LYS A 86 13.40 21.67 -16.74
N GLN A 87 13.22 21.38 -18.01
CA GLN A 87 13.24 20.11 -18.72
C GLN A 87 14.61 19.41 -18.73
N ASP A 88 15.36 19.44 -17.63
CA ASP A 88 16.70 18.86 -17.52
C ASP A 88 16.66 17.55 -16.74
N GLY A 89 16.17 16.49 -17.41
CA GLY A 89 16.61 15.09 -17.27
C GLY A 89 16.62 14.36 -15.92
N ARG A 90 16.35 15.00 -14.77
CA ARG A 90 16.44 14.40 -13.42
C ARG A 90 15.11 14.33 -12.68
N ASN A 91 14.02 14.89 -13.24
CA ASN A 91 12.73 14.87 -12.56
C ASN A 91 12.02 13.52 -12.77
N THR A 92 11.95 12.71 -11.70
CA THR A 92 11.23 11.44 -11.74
C THR A 92 9.78 11.56 -11.27
N ARG A 93 9.37 12.69 -10.67
CA ARG A 93 8.01 12.89 -10.15
C ARG A 93 7.09 13.38 -11.27
N VAL A 94 5.91 12.76 -11.38
CA VAL A 94 4.90 13.07 -12.41
C VAL A 94 3.80 13.87 -11.73
N ALA A 95 3.26 14.88 -12.39
CA ALA A 95 2.04 15.58 -11.95
C ALA A 95 0.86 14.59 -11.76
N PRO A 96 -0.06 14.84 -10.80
CA PRO A 96 -1.26 14.02 -10.65
C PRO A 96 -2.17 14.11 -11.89
N PRO A 97 -3.05 13.11 -12.14
CA PRO A 97 -4.11 13.22 -13.15
C PRO A 97 -5.01 14.45 -12.89
N GLY A 98 -5.61 15.02 -13.94
CA GLY A 98 -6.37 16.29 -13.87
C GLY A 98 -5.53 17.56 -13.74
N ALA A 99 -4.27 17.44 -13.32
CA ALA A 99 -3.41 18.57 -13.02
C ALA A 99 -2.91 19.26 -14.32
N GLY A 100 -3.55 20.36 -14.70
CA GLY A 100 -3.31 21.06 -15.98
C GLY A 100 -4.34 20.77 -17.08
N SER A 101 -5.38 20.00 -16.78
CA SER A 101 -6.55 19.87 -17.65
C SER A 101 -7.33 21.18 -17.63
N SER A 102 -7.18 22.00 -18.67
CA SER A 102 -8.09 23.10 -18.93
C SER A 102 -9.43 22.50 -19.36
N SER A 103 -10.39 22.42 -18.43
CA SER A 103 -11.77 22.18 -18.81
C SER A 103 -12.21 23.29 -19.76
N SER A 104 -12.57 22.91 -21.00
CA SER A 104 -13.16 23.82 -21.99
C SER A 104 -14.53 24.37 -21.56
N SER A 105 -15.06 23.95 -20.41
CA SER A 105 -16.16 24.60 -19.71
C SER A 105 -15.59 25.48 -18.60
N GLY A 106 -15.79 26.80 -18.69
CA GLY A 106 -15.35 27.81 -17.73
C GLY A 106 -16.05 27.73 -16.35
N THR A 107 -16.07 26.55 -15.74
CA THR A 107 -16.52 26.32 -14.37
C THR A 107 -15.31 26.37 -13.45
N ILE A 108 -15.41 27.22 -12.43
CA ILE A 108 -14.34 27.54 -11.48
C ILE A 108 -14.09 26.33 -10.59
N GLY A 109 -13.09 25.51 -10.93
CA GLY A 109 -12.70 24.34 -10.14
C GLY A 109 -11.83 23.39 -10.94
N GLU A 110 -10.67 23.85 -11.40
CA GLU A 110 -9.63 22.96 -11.94
C GLU A 110 -9.29 21.92 -10.84
N ASP A 111 -9.50 20.62 -11.10
CA ASP A 111 -9.23 19.53 -10.15
C ASP A 111 -7.73 19.21 -10.16
N TYR A 112 -7.00 19.80 -9.22
CA TYR A 112 -5.54 19.71 -9.12
C TYR A 112 -5.05 18.46 -8.37
N GLY A 113 -5.79 17.35 -8.45
CA GLY A 113 -5.47 16.10 -7.77
C GLY A 113 -5.97 16.04 -6.31
N TYR A 114 -6.84 16.95 -5.91
CA TYR A 114 -7.50 16.90 -4.61
C TYR A 114 -8.58 15.82 -4.56
N ALA A 115 -9.36 15.64 -5.64
CA ALA A 115 -10.36 14.57 -5.68
C ALA A 115 -9.70 13.18 -5.55
N GLU A 116 -8.51 13.03 -6.13
CA GLU A 116 -7.69 11.81 -6.05
C GLU A 116 -7.29 11.43 -4.62
N THR A 117 -7.30 12.38 -3.68
CA THR A 117 -6.91 12.18 -2.28
C THR A 117 -8.11 12.18 -1.32
N GLU A 118 -9.34 12.25 -1.84
CA GLU A 118 -10.56 12.40 -1.03
C GLU A 118 -10.81 11.25 -0.05
N ASN A 119 -10.45 10.03 -0.45
CA ASN A 119 -10.66 8.81 0.35
C ASN A 119 -9.55 8.60 1.40
N VAL A 120 -8.50 9.42 1.41
CA VAL A 120 -7.42 9.28 2.39
C VAL A 120 -7.94 9.64 3.78
N ASN A 121 -7.74 8.73 4.73
CA ASN A 121 -8.12 8.92 6.14
C ASN A 121 -7.01 8.54 7.12
N ALA A 122 -5.82 8.19 6.63
CA ALA A 122 -4.67 7.86 7.45
C ALA A 122 -3.38 8.33 6.79
N VAL A 123 -2.49 8.92 7.60
CA VAL A 123 -1.10 9.22 7.22
C VAL A 123 -0.16 8.61 8.25
N ARG A 124 0.64 7.64 7.82
CA ARG A 124 1.66 6.99 8.65
C ARG A 124 3.02 7.67 8.44
N LEU A 125 3.61 8.15 9.52
CA LEU A 125 5.00 8.60 9.58
C LEU A 125 5.87 7.43 10.01
N ILE A 126 6.94 7.16 9.26
CA ILE A 126 7.89 6.08 9.50
C ILE A 126 9.27 6.70 9.51
N ALA A 127 9.99 6.53 10.62
CA ALA A 127 11.32 7.06 10.77
C ALA A 127 12.36 5.95 10.67
N PHE A 128 13.48 6.27 10.03
CA PHE A 128 14.71 5.52 10.14
C PHE A 128 15.77 6.47 10.70
N ARG A 129 16.61 5.99 11.60
CA ARG A 129 17.65 6.80 12.23
C ARG A 129 19.00 6.12 12.21
N ARG A 130 20.06 6.92 12.29
CA ARG A 130 21.43 6.46 12.54
C ARG A 130 22.14 7.44 13.46
N ARG A 131 23.18 7.01 14.19
CA ARG A 131 24.03 7.94 14.93
C ARG A 131 24.72 8.88 13.94
N VAL A 132 24.82 10.17 14.29
CA VAL A 132 25.57 11.15 13.49
C VAL A 132 26.98 10.61 13.29
N GLN A 133 27.42 10.53 12.04
CA GLN A 133 28.81 10.19 11.76
C GLN A 133 29.65 11.39 12.18
N ASN A 134 30.46 11.25 13.22
CA ASN A 134 31.52 12.19 13.57
C ASN A 134 32.62 12.12 12.49
N ASN A 135 32.31 12.51 11.27
CA ASN A 135 33.32 12.76 10.27
C ASN A 135 33.97 14.08 10.70
N GLY A 136 35.18 13.98 11.26
CA GLY A 136 35.98 15.16 11.60
C GLY A 136 35.98 16.17 10.46
N GLU A 137 36.10 17.45 10.80
CA GLU A 137 35.84 18.68 10.02
C GLU A 137 36.36 18.79 8.56
N ASN A 138 36.90 17.76 7.92
CA ASN A 138 37.45 17.82 6.57
C ASN A 138 37.00 16.65 5.67
N SER A 139 35.76 16.68 5.18
CA SER A 139 35.42 15.96 3.94
C SER A 139 34.58 16.85 3.04
N ALA A 140 35.26 17.54 2.12
CA ALA A 140 34.68 18.45 1.14
C ALA A 140 34.12 17.74 -0.11
N THR A 141 33.94 16.42 -0.08
CA THR A 141 33.41 15.64 -1.21
C THR A 141 32.63 14.44 -0.69
N TYR A 142 31.41 14.70 -0.22
CA TYR A 142 30.43 13.66 0.04
C TYR A 142 29.88 13.16 -1.29
N ASP A 143 30.19 11.91 -1.65
CA ASP A 143 29.48 11.21 -2.71
C ASP A 143 28.10 10.78 -2.16
N ALA A 144 27.18 11.76 -2.16
CA ALA A 144 25.90 11.77 -1.43
C ALA A 144 24.86 10.74 -1.93
N ALA A 145 25.22 9.78 -2.78
CA ALA A 145 24.27 8.80 -3.31
C ALA A 145 24.38 7.43 -2.63
N VAL A 146 25.59 6.99 -2.26
CA VAL A 146 25.83 5.62 -1.75
C VAL A 146 25.87 5.58 -0.22
N ASN A 147 26.46 6.58 0.42
CA ASN A 147 26.51 6.72 1.88
C ASN A 147 25.22 7.29 2.49
N ASP A 148 24.32 7.79 1.65
CA ASP A 148 23.10 8.48 2.06
C ASP A 148 22.06 7.51 2.65
N ILE A 149 22.02 6.28 2.12
CA ILE A 149 21.03 5.26 2.48
C ILE A 149 21.58 4.35 3.59
N GLN A 150 22.91 4.22 3.73
CA GLN A 150 23.56 3.26 4.63
C GLN A 150 23.49 3.63 6.11
N GLY A 151 23.31 2.61 6.96
CA GLY A 151 23.32 2.71 8.42
C GLY A 151 22.02 3.19 9.06
N PHE A 152 21.00 3.55 8.26
CA PHE A 152 19.69 3.91 8.76
C PHE A 152 18.88 2.67 9.14
N GLU A 153 18.47 2.61 10.40
CA GLU A 153 17.63 1.53 10.95
C GLU A 153 16.28 2.07 11.39
N TYR A 154 15.25 1.24 11.26
CA TYR A 154 13.88 1.59 11.64
C TYR A 154 13.79 2.06 13.10
N ASP A 155 13.23 3.24 13.30
CA ASP A 155 13.00 3.85 14.61
C ASP A 155 11.53 3.69 15.04
N PRO A 156 11.21 2.69 15.89
CA PRO A 156 9.84 2.46 16.34
C PRO A 156 9.32 3.58 17.26
N THR A 157 10.18 4.43 17.85
CA THR A 157 9.69 5.48 18.78
C THR A 157 9.00 6.63 18.05
N ASN A 158 9.25 6.77 16.75
CA ASN A 158 8.70 7.83 15.90
C ASN A 158 7.74 7.29 14.81
N ASP A 159 7.45 5.99 14.81
CA ASP A 159 6.42 5.42 13.93
C ASP A 159 5.03 5.67 14.51
N ARG A 160 4.20 6.38 13.76
CA ARG A 160 2.84 6.67 14.17
C ARG A 160 1.91 6.85 12.98
N VAL A 161 0.65 6.55 13.21
CA VAL A 161 -0.44 6.78 12.26
C VAL A 161 -1.29 7.94 12.76
N ILE A 162 -1.46 8.95 11.92
CA ILE A 162 -2.40 10.05 12.12
C ILE A 162 -3.69 9.65 11.42
N ASN A 163 -4.72 9.37 12.22
CA ASN A 163 -6.03 8.97 11.72
C ASN A 163 -6.96 10.17 11.57
N GLY A 164 -7.89 10.05 10.64
CA GLY A 164 -8.88 11.09 10.33
C GLY A 164 -8.62 11.70 8.96
N LYS A 165 -9.68 12.31 8.41
CA LYS A 165 -9.58 13.01 7.14
C LYS A 165 -8.61 14.20 7.28
N PRO A 166 -7.59 14.30 6.42
CA PRO A 166 -6.71 15.47 6.39
C PRO A 166 -7.50 16.78 6.27
N THR A 167 -6.90 17.89 6.71
CA THR A 167 -7.56 19.20 6.63
C THR A 167 -7.47 19.73 5.21
N LEU A 168 -8.61 20.11 4.61
CA LEU A 168 -8.62 20.81 3.35
C LEU A 168 -8.09 22.25 3.57
N GLU A 169 -7.00 22.60 2.91
CA GLU A 169 -6.55 23.98 2.77
C GLU A 169 -6.89 24.46 1.35
N ASP A 170 -7.58 25.61 1.26
CA ASP A 170 -7.94 26.30 0.02
C ASP A 170 -7.25 27.66 0.00
N GLY A 171 -6.76 28.10 -1.15
CA GLY A 171 -6.18 29.45 -1.28
C GLY A 171 -4.66 29.55 -1.16
N LYS A 172 -3.93 28.45 -0.90
CA LYS A 172 -2.46 28.49 -0.95
C LYS A 172 -1.99 28.56 -2.40
N LYS A 173 -1.21 29.59 -2.70
CA LYS A 173 -0.34 29.60 -3.89
C LYS A 173 0.75 28.58 -3.60
N ASP A 174 0.76 27.47 -4.32
CA ASP A 174 1.97 26.67 -4.42
C ASP A 174 2.66 27.00 -5.74
N ASP A 175 3.88 26.53 -5.84
CA ASP A 175 4.70 26.77 -7.01
C ASP A 175 4.34 25.79 -8.17
N TYR A 176 3.31 24.93 -8.05
CA TYR A 176 2.84 24.05 -9.13
C TYR A 176 2.23 24.86 -10.27
N LEU A 177 1.42 25.85 -9.90
CA LEU A 177 0.65 26.70 -10.79
C LEU A 177 0.96 28.14 -10.41
N SER A 178 2.02 28.69 -11.00
CA SER A 178 2.40 30.10 -10.91
C SER A 178 1.21 31.02 -10.55
N GLY A 179 1.10 31.36 -9.27
CA GLY A 179 0.15 32.34 -8.74
C GLY A 179 -1.33 31.94 -8.60
N LYS A 180 -1.76 30.70 -8.90
CA LYS A 180 -3.16 30.27 -8.73
C LYS A 180 -3.39 29.52 -7.40
N PRO A 181 -4.41 29.89 -6.62
CA PRO A 181 -4.82 29.09 -5.46
C PRO A 181 -5.40 27.76 -5.93
N HIS A 182 -5.08 26.68 -5.23
CA HIS A 182 -5.68 25.36 -5.45
C HIS A 182 -5.92 24.66 -4.10
N LYS A 183 -6.86 23.72 -4.11
CA LYS A 183 -7.25 22.92 -2.96
C LYS A 183 -6.28 21.76 -2.78
N HIS A 184 -5.84 21.53 -1.55
CA HIS A 184 -5.07 20.34 -1.19
C HIS A 184 -5.34 19.93 0.25
N TYR A 185 -5.17 18.64 0.53
CA TYR A 185 -5.28 18.11 1.87
C TYR A 185 -3.94 18.21 2.59
N VAL A 186 -3.97 18.65 3.84
CA VAL A 186 -2.78 18.84 4.68
C VAL A 186 -2.92 18.08 5.99
N VAL A 187 -1.79 17.51 6.42
CA VAL A 187 -1.62 16.95 7.76
C VAL A 187 -0.49 17.68 8.47
N LYS A 188 -0.75 18.14 9.70
CA LYS A 188 0.22 18.84 10.55
C LYS A 188 0.43 18.07 11.84
N GLY A 189 1.60 18.25 12.46
CA GLY A 189 1.90 17.70 13.77
C GLY A 189 3.32 18.05 14.19
N THR A 190 3.89 17.27 15.11
CA THR A 190 5.24 17.49 15.64
C THR A 190 6.07 16.21 15.66
N PHE A 191 7.33 16.23 15.25
CA PHE A 191 8.24 15.08 15.21
C PHE A 191 9.36 15.23 16.23
N GLY A 192 9.81 14.14 16.86
CA GLY A 192 10.88 14.17 17.86
C GLY A 192 12.23 13.80 17.25
N ILE A 193 13.20 14.71 17.35
CA ILE A 193 14.57 14.49 16.89
C ILE A 193 15.48 14.33 18.11
N SER A 194 15.95 13.12 18.37
CA SER A 194 16.93 12.87 19.44
C SER A 194 18.31 13.38 19.08
N ARG A 195 18.98 14.00 20.04
CA ARG A 195 20.37 14.44 19.96
C ARG A 195 21.34 13.34 19.51
N GLY A 196 22.26 13.68 18.62
CA GLY A 196 23.30 12.76 18.14
C GLY A 196 22.80 11.74 17.11
N TYR A 197 21.60 11.93 16.56
CA TYR A 197 21.06 11.13 15.48
C TYR A 197 20.79 11.96 14.21
N GLU A 198 20.79 11.27 13.09
CA GLU A 198 20.25 11.70 11.81
C GLU A 198 19.02 10.86 11.48
N TYR A 199 18.04 11.46 10.81
CA TYR A 199 16.75 10.85 10.49
C TYR A 199 16.46 10.89 8.99
N ARG A 200 15.87 9.80 8.50
CA ARG A 200 15.10 9.74 7.25
C ARG A 200 13.64 9.51 7.62
N ILE A 201 12.78 10.43 7.24
CA ILE A 201 11.36 10.38 7.60
C ILE A 201 10.53 10.17 6.34
N ILE A 202 9.83 9.06 6.31
CA ILE A 202 8.92 8.66 5.25
C ILE A 202 7.49 8.90 5.71
N ALA A 203 6.63 9.32 4.79
CA ALA A 203 5.20 9.41 5.01
C ALA A 203 4.44 8.61 3.94
N LEU A 204 3.49 7.81 4.41
CA LEU A 204 2.54 7.05 3.58
C LEU A 204 1.12 7.50 3.89
N ALA A 205 0.35 7.85 2.86
CA ALA A 205 -1.07 8.16 3.00
C ALA A 205 -1.93 7.15 2.23
N TYR A 206 -3.05 6.74 2.84
CA TYR A 206 -3.92 5.67 2.35
C TYR A 206 -5.31 5.72 3.01
N ASP A 207 -6.25 4.93 2.48
CA ASP A 207 -7.51 4.61 3.15
C ASP A 207 -7.33 3.40 4.09
N SER A 208 -7.31 3.66 5.40
CA SER A 208 -7.18 2.63 6.44
C SER A 208 -8.40 1.69 6.54
N GLN A 209 -9.52 2.06 5.94
CA GLN A 209 -10.77 1.30 5.94
C GLN A 209 -11.02 0.58 4.62
N GLU A 210 -10.08 0.63 3.68
CA GLU A 210 -10.21 -0.04 2.38
C GLU A 210 -10.39 -1.55 2.58
N LYS A 211 -11.51 -2.06 2.04
CA LYS A 211 -11.89 -3.47 2.10
C LYS A 211 -11.73 -4.11 0.75
N SER A 212 -11.39 -5.40 0.76
CA SER A 212 -11.40 -6.18 -0.48
C SER A 212 -12.83 -6.22 -1.06
N PRO A 213 -13.02 -5.94 -2.36
CA PRO A 213 -14.35 -5.87 -2.95
C PRO A 213 -14.99 -7.26 -3.16
N TYR A 214 -14.23 -8.34 -3.00
CA TYR A 214 -14.70 -9.69 -3.25
C TYR A 214 -15.72 -10.14 -2.19
N PRO A 215 -16.93 -10.62 -2.55
CA PRO A 215 -18.05 -10.81 -1.61
C PRO A 215 -17.74 -11.66 -0.38
N GLN A 216 -16.95 -12.72 -0.56
CA GLN A 216 -16.54 -13.63 0.51
C GLN A 216 -15.51 -12.96 1.43
N TYR A 217 -14.67 -12.09 0.88
CA TYR A 217 -13.61 -11.39 1.58
C TYR A 217 -13.99 -9.97 2.06
N GLN A 218 -15.29 -9.62 2.14
CA GLN A 218 -15.74 -8.27 2.51
C GLN A 218 -15.29 -7.80 3.90
N ALA A 219 -14.89 -8.72 4.79
CA ALA A 219 -14.32 -8.37 6.09
C ALA A 219 -12.80 -8.07 6.05
N ASN A 220 -12.12 -8.35 4.93
CA ASN A 220 -10.67 -8.27 4.84
C ASN A 220 -10.22 -6.85 4.52
N LYS A 221 -9.41 -6.30 5.43
CA LYS A 221 -8.69 -5.04 5.22
C LYS A 221 -7.60 -5.25 4.18
N VAL A 222 -7.50 -4.31 3.24
CA VAL A 222 -6.42 -4.28 2.25
C VAL A 222 -5.12 -3.82 2.90
N ILE A 223 -5.21 -2.80 3.77
CA ILE A 223 -4.10 -2.35 4.61
C ILE A 223 -3.99 -3.25 5.85
N THR A 224 -2.87 -3.95 5.98
CA THR A 224 -2.58 -4.85 7.10
C THR A 224 -1.28 -4.43 7.80
N ASN A 225 -1.08 -4.90 9.03
CA ASN A 225 0.16 -4.63 9.79
C ASN A 225 1.39 -5.22 9.09
N ASP A 226 1.20 -6.33 8.36
CA ASP A 226 2.28 -7.07 7.69
C ASP A 226 2.56 -6.57 6.26
N MET A 227 1.82 -5.55 5.78
CA MET A 227 2.06 -4.96 4.46
C MET A 227 3.46 -4.36 4.36
N LEU A 228 4.00 -3.83 5.46
CA LEU A 228 5.33 -3.24 5.52
C LEU A 228 6.26 -4.19 6.28
N ASN A 229 7.46 -4.42 5.76
CA ASN A 229 8.44 -5.33 6.40
C ASN A 229 9.27 -4.65 7.51
N ILE A 230 8.61 -3.87 8.37
CA ILE A 230 9.26 -3.09 9.42
C ILE A 230 9.19 -3.81 10.76
N LYS A 231 10.36 -4.02 11.35
CA LYS A 231 10.60 -4.50 12.71
C LYS A 231 11.90 -3.87 13.20
N ARG A 232 12.17 -3.97 14.50
CA ARG A 232 13.45 -3.50 15.04
C ARG A 232 14.61 -4.18 14.30
N GLY A 233 15.57 -3.39 13.83
CA GLY A 233 16.70 -3.85 13.02
C GLY A 233 16.43 -3.93 11.51
N THR A 234 15.21 -3.63 11.03
CA THR A 234 14.97 -3.42 9.60
C THR A 234 15.78 -2.22 9.14
N THR A 235 16.66 -2.42 8.16
CA THR A 235 17.43 -1.33 7.55
C THR A 235 16.58 -0.56 6.54
N PHE A 236 16.93 0.68 6.25
CA PHE A 236 16.21 1.48 5.27
C PHE A 236 16.25 0.82 3.86
N GLN A 237 17.34 0.16 3.50
CA GLN A 237 17.51 -0.57 2.24
C GLN A 237 16.50 -1.71 2.08
N GLU A 238 16.19 -2.39 3.18
CA GLU A 238 15.28 -3.52 3.17
C GLU A 238 13.82 -3.06 3.14
N PHE A 239 13.55 -1.77 3.43
CA PHE A 239 12.19 -1.28 3.58
C PHE A 239 11.39 -1.39 2.29
N LYS A 240 10.29 -2.14 2.36
CA LYS A 240 9.39 -2.44 1.24
C LYS A 240 7.95 -2.62 1.68
N ALA A 241 7.05 -2.51 0.72
CA ALA A 241 5.67 -2.96 0.83
C ALA A 241 5.47 -4.29 0.11
N THR A 242 4.62 -5.15 0.67
CA THR A 242 4.16 -6.42 0.10
C THR A 242 2.64 -6.48 0.15
N PHE A 243 2.01 -6.78 -0.98
CA PHE A 243 0.57 -6.87 -1.11
C PHE A 243 0.12 -8.33 -1.10
N ALA A 244 -0.85 -8.64 -0.23
CA ALA A 244 -1.39 -9.98 -0.11
C ALA A 244 -2.23 -10.34 -1.35
N SER A 245 -2.09 -11.57 -1.81
CA SER A 245 -2.97 -12.19 -2.80
C SER A 245 -3.62 -13.44 -2.23
N TYR A 246 -4.82 -13.74 -2.72
CA TYR A 246 -5.65 -14.82 -2.22
C TYR A 246 -5.91 -15.83 -3.33
N LEU A 247 -5.44 -17.07 -3.12
CA LEU A 247 -5.65 -18.15 -4.05
C LEU A 247 -7.09 -18.67 -3.94
N VAL A 248 -7.80 -18.71 -5.06
CA VAL A 248 -9.11 -19.34 -5.15
C VAL A 248 -8.93 -20.85 -5.34
N ASN A 249 -9.04 -21.59 -4.25
CA ASN A 249 -8.82 -23.04 -4.21
C ASN A 249 -10.13 -23.81 -4.43
N ASP A 250 -10.25 -24.56 -5.52
CA ASP A 250 -11.44 -25.35 -5.85
C ASP A 250 -11.39 -26.81 -5.41
N LYS A 251 -10.32 -27.25 -4.72
CA LYS A 251 -10.07 -28.64 -4.29
C LYS A 251 -11.20 -29.21 -3.43
N ASP A 252 -11.58 -28.50 -2.38
CA ASP A 252 -12.58 -28.96 -1.40
C ASP A 252 -14.02 -28.79 -1.90
N ARG A 253 -14.19 -28.10 -3.03
CA ARG A 253 -15.46 -27.91 -3.76
C ARG A 253 -16.58 -27.26 -2.95
N THR A 254 -16.26 -26.63 -1.84
CA THR A 254 -17.20 -25.91 -0.98
C THR A 254 -16.83 -24.44 -0.92
N ASP A 255 -17.83 -23.56 -1.09
CA ASP A 255 -17.65 -22.15 -0.79
C ASP A 255 -17.33 -22.00 0.69
N THR A 256 -16.28 -21.23 0.98
CA THR A 256 -15.96 -20.84 2.36
C THR A 256 -15.95 -19.33 2.44
N PRO A 257 -16.14 -18.74 3.64
CA PRO A 257 -16.03 -17.30 3.81
C PRO A 257 -14.68 -16.74 3.33
N ASN A 258 -13.61 -17.53 3.32
CA ASN A 258 -12.28 -17.06 2.89
C ASN A 258 -11.87 -17.59 1.51
N ASN A 259 -12.83 -17.96 0.66
CA ASN A 259 -12.55 -18.46 -0.68
C ASN A 259 -13.71 -18.20 -1.63
N TRP A 260 -13.54 -17.24 -2.55
CA TRP A 260 -14.57 -16.90 -3.52
C TRP A 260 -14.57 -17.87 -4.71
N LEU A 261 -15.19 -19.06 -4.59
CA LEU A 261 -15.30 -19.98 -5.74
C LEU A 261 -16.20 -19.44 -6.85
N GLY A 262 -17.13 -18.54 -6.50
CA GLY A 262 -17.97 -17.83 -7.45
C GLY A 262 -17.17 -17.20 -8.59
N TYR A 263 -15.93 -16.75 -8.34
CA TYR A 263 -15.00 -16.24 -9.34
C TYR A 263 -14.73 -17.23 -10.49
N LEU A 264 -14.53 -18.51 -10.16
CA LEU A 264 -14.26 -19.56 -11.15
C LEU A 264 -15.52 -20.00 -11.91
N LYS A 265 -16.71 -19.56 -11.44
CA LYS A 265 -18.03 -20.01 -11.90
C LYS A 265 -18.06 -21.53 -12.00
N LYS A 266 -18.35 -22.16 -10.86
CA LYS A 266 -18.39 -23.61 -10.73
C LYS A 266 -19.83 -24.09 -10.68
N ILE A 267 -20.23 -24.95 -11.60
CA ILE A 267 -21.61 -25.44 -11.68
C ILE A 267 -21.61 -26.97 -11.78
N SER A 268 -22.57 -27.61 -11.10
CA SER A 268 -22.88 -29.01 -11.30
C SER A 268 -24.05 -29.10 -12.27
N PRO A 269 -23.83 -29.44 -13.55
CA PRO A 269 -24.89 -29.36 -14.55
C PRO A 269 -26.01 -30.39 -14.34
N LEU A 270 -25.83 -31.46 -13.55
CA LEU A 270 -26.82 -32.56 -13.38
C LEU A 270 -26.46 -33.55 -12.25
N GLY A 271 -25.91 -33.08 -11.12
CA GLY A 271 -25.47 -33.96 -10.01
C GLY A 271 -24.10 -34.62 -10.21
N VAL A 272 -23.33 -34.16 -11.20
CA VAL A 272 -21.94 -34.56 -11.48
C VAL A 272 -20.97 -33.64 -10.72
N LEU A 273 -19.69 -34.03 -10.65
CA LEU A 273 -18.61 -33.21 -10.09
C LEU A 273 -18.62 -31.79 -10.70
N PRO A 274 -18.74 -30.73 -9.89
CA PRO A 274 -18.87 -29.37 -10.40
C PRO A 274 -17.59 -28.92 -11.13
N GLN A 275 -17.72 -28.27 -12.29
CA GLN A 275 -16.59 -27.86 -13.15
C GLN A 275 -16.43 -26.34 -13.22
N PRO A 276 -15.20 -25.82 -13.24
CA PRO A 276 -14.94 -24.39 -13.44
C PRO A 276 -15.10 -23.98 -14.91
N HIS A 277 -15.49 -22.72 -15.17
CA HIS A 277 -15.79 -22.23 -16.52
C HIS A 277 -14.81 -21.12 -16.97
N ASN A 278 -14.19 -21.35 -18.14
CA ASN A 278 -13.25 -20.42 -18.80
C ASN A 278 -12.18 -19.92 -17.81
N VAL A 279 -11.45 -20.85 -17.21
CA VAL A 279 -10.43 -20.55 -16.17
C VAL A 279 -9.00 -20.82 -16.62
N LYS A 280 -8.77 -21.30 -17.86
CA LYS A 280 -7.43 -21.65 -18.33
C LYS A 280 -6.52 -20.43 -18.40
N CYS A 281 -7.06 -19.29 -18.82
CA CYS A 281 -6.33 -18.02 -18.84
C CYS A 281 -6.13 -17.37 -17.45
N LEU A 282 -6.73 -17.89 -16.38
CA LEU A 282 -6.68 -17.29 -15.04
C LEU A 282 -5.54 -17.84 -14.18
N SER A 283 -4.91 -16.97 -13.40
CA SER A 283 -3.98 -17.35 -12.32
C SER A 283 -4.69 -17.99 -11.13
N ARG A 284 -6.02 -17.80 -11.05
CA ARG A 284 -6.91 -18.12 -9.92
C ARG A 284 -6.60 -17.33 -8.65
N GLN A 285 -5.90 -16.22 -8.79
CA GLN A 285 -5.57 -15.32 -7.69
C GLN A 285 -6.48 -14.11 -7.71
N LEU A 286 -6.78 -13.62 -6.52
CA LEU A 286 -7.50 -12.37 -6.28
C LEU A 286 -6.58 -11.46 -5.49
N ILE A 287 -6.43 -10.23 -5.94
CA ILE A 287 -5.65 -9.21 -5.23
C ILE A 287 -6.40 -7.89 -5.25
N THR A 288 -6.18 -7.10 -4.21
CA THR A 288 -6.57 -5.70 -4.13
C THR A 288 -5.32 -4.97 -3.66
N VAL A 289 -4.83 -4.03 -4.46
CA VAL A 289 -3.70 -3.19 -4.08
C VAL A 289 -4.27 -1.84 -3.67
N PRO A 290 -3.90 -1.31 -2.50
CA PRO A 290 -4.47 -0.07 -2.01
C PRO A 290 -3.92 1.14 -2.77
N GLN A 291 -4.65 2.24 -2.71
CA GLN A 291 -4.10 3.53 -3.14
C GLN A 291 -3.05 4.01 -2.13
N LEU A 292 -1.80 4.08 -2.56
CA LEU A 292 -0.70 4.56 -1.72
C LEU A 292 -0.12 5.87 -2.26
N PHE A 293 -0.04 6.85 -1.38
CA PHE A 293 0.71 8.09 -1.56
C PHE A 293 1.99 8.05 -0.74
N TYR A 294 3.10 8.44 -1.34
CA TYR A 294 4.43 8.37 -0.73
C TYR A 294 5.16 9.71 -0.83
N GLY A 295 5.90 10.04 0.22
CA GLY A 295 6.86 11.13 0.20
C GLY A 295 7.87 11.04 1.35
N THR A 296 8.90 11.86 1.24
CA THR A 296 9.95 12.06 2.24
C THR A 296 9.81 13.46 2.82
N LEU A 297 10.11 13.62 4.10
CA LEU A 297 10.16 14.95 4.73
C LEU A 297 11.59 15.49 4.68
N TYR A 298 11.69 16.82 4.60
CA TYR A 298 12.95 17.59 4.61
C TYR A 298 12.72 18.93 5.32
N GLN A 299 13.78 19.66 5.65
CA GLN A 299 13.67 20.95 6.32
C GLN A 299 13.07 22.03 5.38
N GLN A 300 12.14 22.83 5.91
CA GLN A 300 11.54 23.92 5.16
C GLN A 300 12.61 24.96 4.76
N GLY A 301 12.66 25.31 3.48
CA GLY A 301 13.61 26.28 2.95
C GLY A 301 14.92 25.67 2.44
N ASP A 302 15.16 24.37 2.63
CA ASP A 302 16.30 23.68 2.01
C ASP A 302 16.09 23.53 0.49
N ALA A 303 16.89 24.26 -0.28
CA ALA A 303 16.86 24.24 -1.74
C ALA A 303 17.29 22.88 -2.34
N THR A 304 18.05 22.08 -1.60
CA THR A 304 18.49 20.74 -2.03
C THR A 304 17.48 19.65 -1.72
N LYS A 305 16.51 19.93 -0.83
CA LYS A 305 15.51 18.98 -0.34
C LYS A 305 16.18 17.70 0.20
N ASN A 306 17.22 17.88 1.00
CA ASN A 306 17.97 16.78 1.57
C ASN A 306 17.04 15.93 2.46
N PRO A 307 16.87 14.63 2.16
CA PRO A 307 16.02 13.75 2.95
C PRO A 307 16.65 13.33 4.28
N ILE A 308 17.93 13.66 4.52
CA ILE A 308 18.61 13.43 5.80
C ILE A 308 18.45 14.66 6.68
N ILE A 309 17.87 14.45 7.86
CA ILE A 309 17.61 15.48 8.85
C ILE A 309 18.56 15.25 10.03
N SER A 310 19.51 16.16 10.25
CA SER A 310 20.48 16.04 11.34
C SER A 310 20.00 16.75 12.60
N SER A 311 20.16 16.12 13.76
CA SER A 311 19.97 16.79 15.05
C SER A 311 20.93 17.97 15.26
N ALA A 312 22.10 17.94 14.63
CA ALA A 312 23.08 19.02 14.75
C ALA A 312 22.59 20.33 14.12
N ASP A 313 21.77 20.27 13.07
CA ASP A 313 21.22 21.45 12.41
C ASP A 313 20.25 22.18 13.33
N TYR A 314 19.39 21.43 14.02
CA TYR A 314 18.45 21.98 15.00
C TYR A 314 19.14 22.50 16.26
N GLN A 315 20.23 21.87 16.70
CA GLN A 315 21.01 22.38 17.84
C GLN A 315 21.66 23.73 17.55
N LYS A 316 22.15 23.93 16.32
CA LYS A 316 22.67 25.24 15.86
C LYS A 316 21.57 26.29 15.80
N GLU A 317 20.39 25.93 15.31
CA GLU A 317 19.23 26.84 15.28
C GLU A 317 18.80 27.29 16.67
N THR A 318 18.78 26.37 17.63
CA THR A 318 18.31 26.65 19.01
C THR A 318 19.25 27.61 19.76
N LEU A 319 20.49 27.81 19.27
CA LEU A 319 21.43 28.81 19.80
C LEU A 319 21.15 30.24 19.28
N GLY A 320 20.32 30.40 18.24
CA GLY A 320 20.03 31.71 17.60
C GLY A 320 18.55 32.07 17.46
N ASN A 321 17.63 31.10 17.47
CA ASN A 321 16.16 31.29 17.33
C ASN A 321 15.38 30.31 18.23
N ASN A 322 14.26 30.76 18.80
CA ASN A 322 13.42 29.96 19.72
C ASN A 322 12.44 28.99 19.03
N THR A 323 12.32 29.04 17.70
CA THR A 323 11.39 28.20 16.91
C THR A 323 12.17 27.35 15.91
N PRO A 324 12.20 26.02 16.05
CA PRO A 324 12.87 25.12 15.11
C PRO A 324 12.27 25.24 13.69
N THR A 325 13.12 25.16 12.68
CA THR A 325 12.67 25.13 11.28
C THR A 325 11.72 23.93 11.03
N PRO A 326 10.49 24.15 10.54
CA PRO A 326 9.54 23.07 10.32
C PRO A 326 10.03 22.05 9.28
N LEU A 327 9.55 20.81 9.41
CA LEU A 327 9.68 19.80 8.36
C LEU A 327 8.52 19.91 7.37
N VAL A 328 8.80 19.75 6.09
CA VAL A 328 7.79 19.75 5.03
C VAL A 328 7.94 18.54 4.13
N GLY A 329 6.84 18.07 3.56
CA GLY A 329 6.84 16.99 2.58
C GLY A 329 5.58 16.99 1.73
N THR A 330 5.70 16.48 0.51
CA THR A 330 4.59 16.29 -0.42
C THR A 330 4.48 14.82 -0.77
N LEU A 331 3.27 14.26 -0.66
CA LEU A 331 3.01 12.85 -0.98
C LEU A 331 2.39 12.72 -2.37
N TYR A 332 2.93 11.80 -3.16
CA TYR A 332 2.53 11.53 -4.54
C TYR A 332 1.99 10.12 -4.66
N ARG A 333 0.96 9.93 -5.50
CA ARG A 333 0.42 8.59 -5.75
C ARG A 333 1.47 7.74 -6.44
N GLY A 334 1.93 6.68 -5.78
CA GLY A 334 2.94 5.80 -6.35
C GLY A 334 2.35 4.75 -7.31
N MET A 335 1.02 4.58 -7.31
CA MET A 335 0.31 3.56 -8.09
C MET A 335 -0.20 4.10 -9.43
N ALA A 336 -0.39 3.21 -10.40
CA ALA A 336 -1.26 3.46 -11.55
C ALA A 336 -2.71 3.20 -11.14
N GLU A 337 -3.64 3.96 -11.68
CA GLU A 337 -5.08 3.75 -11.51
C GLU A 337 -5.69 3.29 -12.83
N VAL A 338 -6.48 2.24 -12.81
CA VAL A 338 -7.19 1.71 -13.97
C VAL A 338 -8.67 1.69 -13.68
N GLU A 339 -9.44 2.32 -14.55
CA GLU A 339 -10.90 2.33 -14.51
C GLU A 339 -11.47 1.76 -15.81
N VAL A 340 -12.37 0.79 -15.68
CA VAL A 340 -13.16 0.28 -16.80
C VAL A 340 -14.63 0.55 -16.52
N HIS A 341 -15.19 1.45 -17.30
CA HIS A 341 -16.59 1.87 -17.30
C HIS A 341 -17.36 1.00 -18.28
N ILE A 342 -18.40 0.33 -17.81
CA ILE A 342 -19.25 -0.53 -18.65
C ILE A 342 -20.70 -0.16 -18.39
N THR A 343 -21.41 0.28 -19.44
CA THR A 343 -22.87 0.39 -19.38
C THR A 343 -23.44 -1.03 -19.41
N SER A 344 -24.02 -1.44 -18.29
CA SER A 344 -24.38 -2.83 -18.02
C SER A 344 -25.60 -3.25 -18.83
N ALA A 345 -25.52 -4.40 -19.50
CA ALA A 345 -26.69 -5.04 -20.08
C ALA A 345 -27.21 -6.11 -19.11
N ALA A 346 -28.52 -6.12 -18.85
CA ALA A 346 -29.15 -7.15 -18.02
C ALA A 346 -28.84 -8.55 -18.54
N HIS A 347 -28.82 -8.71 -19.85
CA HIS A 347 -28.78 -10.01 -20.49
C HIS A 347 -27.58 -10.16 -21.44
N TYR A 348 -26.85 -11.27 -21.30
CA TYR A 348 -25.94 -11.76 -22.35
C TYR A 348 -26.72 -12.37 -23.51
N SER A 349 -27.86 -13.00 -23.21
CA SER A 349 -28.86 -13.49 -24.16
C SER A 349 -30.22 -13.50 -23.49
N ASN A 350 -31.31 -13.72 -24.24
CA ASN A 350 -32.71 -13.65 -23.77
C ASN A 350 -33.04 -14.46 -22.49
N ARG A 351 -32.16 -15.34 -22.01
CA ARG A 351 -32.35 -16.17 -20.80
C ARG A 351 -31.17 -16.15 -19.83
N VAL A 352 -30.15 -15.34 -20.10
CA VAL A 352 -28.87 -15.39 -19.38
C VAL A 352 -28.53 -14.00 -18.89
N GLU A 353 -28.60 -13.83 -17.58
CA GLU A 353 -28.39 -12.54 -16.91
C GLU A 353 -26.94 -12.37 -16.46
N THR A 354 -26.45 -11.14 -16.55
CA THR A 354 -25.19 -10.73 -15.95
C THR A 354 -25.33 -10.68 -14.43
N GLN A 355 -24.32 -11.12 -13.70
CA GLN A 355 -24.35 -11.20 -12.23
C GLN A 355 -23.27 -10.33 -11.59
N TRP A 356 -22.09 -10.25 -12.22
CA TRP A 356 -20.96 -9.48 -11.73
C TRP A 356 -19.89 -9.33 -12.80
N TYR A 357 -18.94 -8.43 -12.53
CA TYR A 357 -17.78 -8.15 -13.35
C TYR A 357 -16.50 -8.20 -12.52
N CYS A 358 -15.40 -8.63 -13.13
CA CYS A 358 -14.04 -8.47 -12.60
C CYS A 358 -13.15 -7.82 -13.62
N LEU A 359 -12.27 -6.93 -13.17
CA LEU A 359 -11.11 -6.50 -13.94
C LEU A 359 -9.98 -7.50 -13.73
N LEU A 360 -9.31 -7.88 -14.80
CA LEU A 360 -8.21 -8.80 -14.84
C LEU A 360 -6.95 -8.12 -15.38
N ALA A 361 -5.79 -8.48 -14.85
CA ALA A 361 -4.48 -8.12 -15.37
C ALA A 361 -3.58 -9.37 -15.43
N ASP A 362 -2.81 -9.52 -16.50
CA ASP A 362 -1.94 -10.70 -16.72
C ASP A 362 -0.56 -10.61 -16.05
N ASN A 363 -0.18 -9.42 -15.61
CA ASN A 363 1.07 -9.19 -14.91
C ASN A 363 0.79 -8.22 -13.76
N VAL A 364 0.72 -8.78 -12.55
CA VAL A 364 0.49 -8.02 -11.32
C VAL A 364 1.67 -8.26 -10.41
N LEU A 365 2.38 -7.19 -10.08
CA LEU A 365 3.52 -7.18 -9.17
C LEU A 365 3.00 -6.97 -7.74
N THR A 366 3.63 -7.63 -6.78
CA THR A 366 3.13 -7.67 -5.38
C THR A 366 4.07 -7.01 -4.38
N GLN A 367 5.28 -6.65 -4.79
CA GLN A 367 6.28 -6.04 -3.91
C GLN A 367 6.87 -4.78 -4.53
N MET A 368 7.24 -3.82 -3.69
CA MET A 368 7.98 -2.64 -4.12
C MET A 368 8.88 -2.11 -2.98
N PRO A 369 10.11 -1.66 -3.28
CA PRO A 369 10.92 -0.95 -2.30
C PRO A 369 10.29 0.41 -1.97
N LEU A 370 10.46 0.85 -0.73
CA LEU A 370 9.98 2.13 -0.20
C LEU A 370 11.14 3.05 0.22
N THR A 371 12.32 2.83 -0.35
CA THR A 371 13.52 3.65 -0.15
C THR A 371 13.44 5.02 -0.84
N SER A 372 12.55 5.16 -1.82
CA SER A 372 12.29 6.40 -2.54
C SER A 372 10.95 6.33 -3.26
N TYR A 373 10.48 7.49 -3.75
CA TYR A 373 9.33 7.52 -4.66
C TYR A 373 9.61 6.73 -5.97
N ASP A 374 10.89 6.60 -6.35
CA ASP A 374 11.29 5.79 -7.49
C ASP A 374 11.11 4.29 -7.29
N GLY A 375 11.01 3.84 -6.04
CA GLY A 375 10.79 2.43 -5.71
C GLY A 375 9.50 1.85 -6.33
N PHE A 376 8.48 2.67 -6.58
CA PHE A 376 7.25 2.24 -7.27
C PHE A 376 7.48 1.81 -8.72
N LYS A 377 8.54 2.27 -9.41
CA LYS A 377 8.92 1.76 -10.75
C LYS A 377 9.57 0.37 -10.69
N GLN A 378 10.03 -0.03 -9.50
CA GLN A 378 10.81 -1.24 -9.27
C GLN A 378 9.93 -2.33 -8.65
N GLY A 379 8.65 -2.37 -9.05
CA GLY A 379 7.75 -3.44 -8.67
C GLY A 379 8.39 -4.80 -8.98
N SER A 380 8.21 -5.74 -8.07
CA SER A 380 8.80 -7.09 -8.12
C SER A 380 7.79 -8.13 -7.64
N GLU A 381 8.18 -9.40 -7.73
CA GLU A 381 7.38 -10.56 -7.35
C GLU A 381 6.02 -10.61 -8.05
N PRO A 382 5.97 -11.14 -9.29
CA PRO A 382 4.70 -11.35 -9.98
C PRO A 382 3.83 -12.35 -9.20
N ILE A 383 2.52 -12.21 -9.34
CA ILE A 383 1.56 -13.14 -8.76
C ILE A 383 1.87 -14.60 -9.16
N ASN A 384 1.90 -15.47 -8.16
CA ASN A 384 2.06 -16.91 -8.35
C ASN A 384 0.82 -17.51 -9.01
N LYS A 385 1.04 -18.23 -10.10
CA LYS A 385 0.00 -19.02 -10.76
C LYS A 385 -0.40 -20.21 -9.88
N TYR A 386 -1.68 -20.59 -9.94
CA TYR A 386 -2.18 -21.81 -9.26
C TYR A 386 -1.41 -23.09 -9.67
N SER A 387 -0.96 -23.17 -10.92
CA SER A 387 -0.18 -24.27 -11.46
C SER A 387 0.82 -23.77 -12.51
N THR A 388 1.84 -24.57 -12.81
CA THR A 388 2.84 -24.26 -13.86
C THR A 388 2.19 -24.05 -15.23
N GLU A 389 1.11 -24.79 -15.51
CA GLU A 389 0.29 -24.67 -16.73
C GLU A 389 -0.87 -23.68 -16.59
N GLY A 390 -0.98 -23.01 -15.45
CA GLY A 390 -2.06 -22.05 -15.17
C GLY A 390 -1.90 -20.76 -15.99
N GLY A 391 -3.03 -20.08 -16.18
CA GLY A 391 -3.04 -18.79 -16.84
C GLY A 391 -2.43 -17.68 -16.00
N THR A 392 -2.31 -16.50 -16.59
CA THR A 392 -1.62 -15.34 -16.01
C THR A 392 -2.59 -14.28 -15.48
N TYR A 393 -3.85 -14.26 -15.95
CA TYR A 393 -4.80 -13.23 -15.60
C TYR A 393 -5.29 -13.37 -14.15
N THR A 394 -4.98 -12.36 -13.36
CA THR A 394 -5.34 -12.21 -11.95
C THR A 394 -6.47 -11.22 -11.82
N ALA A 395 -7.45 -11.47 -10.93
CA ALA A 395 -8.48 -10.47 -10.66
C ALA A 395 -7.93 -9.37 -9.77
N ILE A 396 -8.14 -8.12 -10.20
CA ILE A 396 -7.64 -6.91 -9.53
C ILE A 396 -8.76 -5.95 -9.08
N ALA A 397 -9.97 -6.10 -9.62
CA ALA A 397 -11.17 -5.43 -9.15
C ALA A 397 -12.40 -6.31 -9.34
N TYR A 398 -13.45 -6.03 -8.58
CA TYR A 398 -14.75 -6.69 -8.66
C TYR A 398 -15.86 -5.66 -8.49
N ALA A 399 -16.97 -5.86 -9.20
CA ALA A 399 -18.21 -5.16 -8.95
C ALA A 399 -19.42 -6.08 -9.20
N PRO A 400 -20.46 -6.01 -8.34
CA PRO A 400 -21.73 -6.68 -8.62
C PRO A 400 -22.42 -6.03 -9.82
N PHE A 401 -23.35 -6.75 -10.45
CA PHE A 401 -24.18 -6.19 -11.51
C PHE A 401 -25.06 -5.05 -10.95
N PRO A 402 -25.00 -3.82 -11.52
CA PRO A 402 -25.69 -2.65 -10.97
C PRO A 402 -27.14 -2.49 -11.45
N GLY A 403 -27.64 -3.37 -12.33
CA GLY A 403 -28.92 -3.19 -13.02
C GLY A 403 -28.74 -2.82 -14.49
N GLU A 404 -29.79 -3.03 -15.30
CA GLU A 404 -29.76 -2.73 -16.74
C GLU A 404 -29.62 -1.24 -17.01
N GLY A 405 -28.78 -0.87 -17.99
CA GLY A 405 -28.54 0.52 -18.37
C GLY A 405 -27.68 1.31 -17.38
N ASN A 406 -27.44 0.77 -16.18
CA ASN A 406 -26.59 1.39 -15.18
C ASN A 406 -25.11 1.13 -15.48
N GLU A 407 -24.29 2.14 -15.23
CA GLU A 407 -22.84 2.01 -15.35
C GLU A 407 -22.27 1.19 -14.17
N VAL A 408 -21.38 0.25 -14.49
CA VAL A 408 -20.47 -0.35 -13.53
C VAL A 408 -19.07 0.20 -13.76
N VAL A 409 -18.40 0.63 -12.68
CA VAL A 409 -17.01 1.10 -12.71
C VAL A 409 -16.13 0.07 -12.01
N LEU A 410 -15.29 -0.60 -12.77
CA LEU A 410 -14.24 -1.46 -12.23
C LEU A 410 -12.97 -0.63 -12.00
N LYS A 411 -12.69 -0.29 -10.75
CA LYS A 411 -11.52 0.49 -10.35
C LYS A 411 -10.46 -0.38 -9.67
N ALA A 412 -9.21 -0.27 -10.11
CA ALA A 412 -8.06 -0.91 -9.48
C ALA A 412 -6.86 0.03 -9.42
N PHE A 413 -6.10 -0.06 -8.32
CA PHE A 413 -4.73 0.42 -8.30
C PHE A 413 -3.78 -0.75 -8.58
N VAL A 414 -2.72 -0.48 -9.34
CA VAL A 414 -1.72 -1.50 -9.69
C VAL A 414 -0.34 -0.88 -9.70
N LEU A 415 0.68 -1.69 -9.38
CA LEU A 415 2.06 -1.24 -9.49
C LEU A 415 2.40 -0.94 -10.95
N PRO A 416 3.20 0.12 -11.22
CA PRO A 416 3.71 0.41 -12.54
C PRO A 416 4.36 -0.82 -13.20
N GLY A 417 4.11 -1.02 -14.49
CA GLY A 417 4.56 -2.21 -15.19
C GLY A 417 3.88 -2.38 -16.55
N LYS A 418 4.22 -3.47 -17.24
CA LYS A 418 3.58 -3.85 -18.49
C LYS A 418 2.55 -4.93 -18.24
N THR A 419 1.33 -4.76 -18.71
CA THR A 419 0.26 -5.77 -18.56
C THR A 419 -0.78 -5.67 -19.67
N HIS A 420 -1.44 -6.78 -19.97
CA HIS A 420 -2.70 -6.83 -20.70
C HIS A 420 -3.87 -6.80 -19.71
N LEU A 421 -4.90 -6.04 -20.06
CA LEU A 421 -6.13 -5.94 -19.28
C LEU A 421 -7.25 -6.78 -19.92
N ALA A 422 -8.11 -7.34 -19.09
CA ALA A 422 -9.30 -8.05 -19.54
C ALA A 422 -10.45 -7.87 -18.53
N VAL A 423 -11.69 -8.09 -18.98
CA VAL A 423 -12.88 -8.11 -18.14
C VAL A 423 -13.40 -9.54 -18.09
N ARG A 424 -13.61 -10.06 -16.89
CA ARG A 424 -14.35 -11.30 -16.67
C ARG A 424 -15.76 -10.98 -16.23
N MET A 425 -16.74 -11.62 -16.86
CA MET A 425 -18.15 -11.44 -16.57
C MET A 425 -18.73 -12.76 -16.11
N GLY A 426 -19.48 -12.73 -15.01
CA GLY A 426 -20.20 -13.87 -14.49
C GLY A 426 -21.68 -13.83 -14.87
N PHE A 427 -22.23 -14.97 -15.26
CA PHE A 427 -23.64 -15.12 -15.66
C PHE A 427 -24.37 -16.15 -14.79
N ASN A 428 -25.71 -16.11 -14.80
CA ASN A 428 -26.56 -17.12 -14.14
C ASN A 428 -26.76 -18.39 -14.99
N GLY A 429 -26.52 -18.33 -16.29
CA GLY A 429 -26.65 -19.42 -17.25
C GLY A 429 -25.46 -19.50 -18.22
N LYS A 430 -25.45 -20.50 -19.11
CA LYS A 430 -24.37 -20.72 -20.10
C LYS A 430 -24.12 -19.43 -20.91
N PRO A 431 -22.86 -18.95 -21.05
CA PRO A 431 -21.58 -19.62 -20.82
C PRO A 431 -21.07 -19.63 -19.37
N TYR A 432 -21.85 -19.11 -18.42
CA TYR A 432 -21.56 -19.00 -16.98
C TYR A 432 -20.45 -18.02 -16.63
N ALA A 433 -19.38 -17.97 -17.40
CA ALA A 433 -18.38 -16.92 -17.38
C ALA A 433 -17.84 -16.62 -18.78
N LEU A 434 -17.45 -15.37 -19.04
CA LEU A 434 -16.66 -15.00 -20.21
C LEU A 434 -15.50 -14.09 -19.79
N ASN A 435 -14.37 -14.22 -20.47
CA ASN A 435 -13.22 -13.35 -20.30
C ASN A 435 -12.97 -12.63 -21.62
N SER A 436 -12.95 -11.30 -21.62
CA SER A 436 -12.75 -10.47 -22.81
C SER A 436 -11.59 -9.51 -22.63
N ARG A 437 -10.65 -9.48 -23.57
CA ARG A 437 -9.55 -8.51 -23.60
C ARG A 437 -10.07 -7.08 -23.74
N VAL A 438 -9.48 -6.18 -22.94
CA VAL A 438 -9.55 -4.74 -23.14
C VAL A 438 -8.61 -4.38 -24.29
N LYS A 439 -9.09 -3.62 -25.27
CA LYS A 439 -8.28 -3.19 -26.42
C LYS A 439 -7.94 -1.71 -26.28
N ALA A 440 -6.75 -1.33 -26.75
CA ALA A 440 -6.25 0.04 -26.66
C ALA A 440 -7.16 1.09 -27.30
N LYS A 441 -7.83 0.71 -28.40
CA LYS A 441 -8.78 1.56 -29.12
C LYS A 441 -10.03 1.95 -28.31
N ASP A 442 -10.29 1.29 -27.19
CA ASP A 442 -11.47 1.53 -26.34
C ASP A 442 -11.18 2.54 -25.19
N MET A 443 -10.01 3.17 -25.22
CA MET A 443 -9.55 4.13 -24.20
C MET A 443 -10.07 5.54 -24.54
N MET A 444 -10.69 6.23 -23.57
CA MET A 444 -11.37 7.51 -23.81
C MET A 444 -10.61 8.75 -23.30
N SER A 445 -9.61 8.61 -22.43
CA SER A 445 -8.88 9.76 -21.89
C SER A 445 -7.37 9.55 -21.87
N SER A 446 -6.66 10.37 -22.64
CA SER A 446 -5.27 10.75 -22.42
C SER A 446 -5.27 12.12 -21.74
N GLU A 447 -5.61 12.16 -20.45
CA GLU A 447 -5.49 13.42 -19.71
C GLU A 447 -4.05 13.89 -19.71
N ALA A 448 -3.84 15.04 -20.33
CA ALA A 448 -2.54 15.58 -20.65
C ALA A 448 -1.92 16.27 -19.42
N ALA A 449 -0.91 15.63 -18.84
CA ALA A 449 0.26 16.31 -18.27
C ALA A 449 1.43 15.31 -18.27
N THR A 450 2.18 15.27 -19.38
CA THR A 450 3.34 14.39 -19.66
C THR A 450 3.06 12.99 -20.23
N GLY A 451 2.33 12.97 -21.36
CA GLY A 451 2.82 12.25 -22.53
C GLY A 451 2.48 10.77 -22.63
N VAL A 452 1.70 10.47 -23.67
CA VAL A 452 1.65 9.20 -24.40
C VAL A 452 1.55 7.96 -23.49
N ILE A 453 0.33 7.45 -23.37
CA ILE A 453 0.13 6.04 -23.06
C ILE A 453 0.83 5.28 -24.18
N VAL A 454 2.01 4.73 -23.89
CA VAL A 454 2.70 3.84 -24.82
C VAL A 454 1.90 2.56 -24.78
N VAL A 455 0.98 2.40 -25.71
CA VAL A 455 0.40 1.10 -26.01
C VAL A 455 1.26 0.51 -27.11
N ASP A 456 1.69 -0.73 -26.92
CA ASP A 456 2.07 -1.52 -28.10
C ASP A 456 0.78 -1.80 -28.91
N GLY A 457 0.61 -1.05 -29.99
CA GLY A 457 -0.56 -1.10 -30.86
C GLY A 457 -0.81 -2.47 -31.50
N VAL A 458 0.18 -3.38 -31.46
CA VAL A 458 0.06 -4.74 -32.01
C VAL A 458 -0.46 -5.75 -30.98
N SER A 459 -0.08 -5.61 -29.71
CA SER A 459 -0.37 -6.61 -28.66
C SER A 459 -1.48 -6.21 -27.67
N ASN A 460 -1.90 -4.94 -27.62
CA ASN A 460 -2.71 -4.37 -26.53
C ASN A 460 -2.01 -4.49 -25.16
N LEU A 461 -0.67 -4.43 -25.17
CA LEU A 461 0.14 -4.35 -23.97
C LEU A 461 0.16 -2.90 -23.46
N PHE A 462 -0.33 -2.71 -22.24
CA PHE A 462 -0.39 -1.40 -21.58
C PHE A 462 0.84 -1.18 -20.72
N TYR A 463 1.45 0.00 -20.85
CA TYR A 463 2.60 0.44 -20.06
C TYR A 463 2.09 1.38 -18.97
N LEU A 464 1.76 0.78 -17.82
CA LEU A 464 1.19 1.47 -16.68
C LEU A 464 2.27 2.25 -15.92
N ARG A 465 2.01 3.52 -15.67
CA ARG A 465 2.91 4.44 -14.99
C ARG A 465 2.30 4.89 -13.67
N ARG A 466 3.15 5.10 -12.67
CA ARG A 466 2.73 5.70 -11.40
C ARG A 466 2.11 7.06 -11.62
N ASN A 467 1.19 7.42 -10.73
CA ASN A 467 0.47 8.69 -10.77
C ASN A 467 -0.25 8.97 -12.11
N HIS A 468 -0.54 7.93 -12.90
CA HIS A 468 -1.36 8.05 -14.11
C HIS A 468 -2.67 7.27 -13.92
N LYS A 469 -3.73 7.80 -14.53
CA LYS A 469 -5.07 7.20 -14.56
C LYS A 469 -5.38 6.74 -16.00
N TYR A 470 -5.90 5.53 -16.13
CA TYR A 470 -6.20 4.89 -17.41
C TYR A 470 -7.70 4.55 -17.43
N VAL A 471 -8.47 5.22 -18.31
CA VAL A 471 -9.93 5.09 -18.36
C VAL A 471 -10.36 4.44 -19.68
N PHE A 472 -11.09 3.34 -19.57
CA PHE A 472 -11.69 2.60 -20.69
C PHE A 472 -13.20 2.64 -20.58
N THR A 473 -13.90 2.90 -21.69
CA THR A 473 -15.35 3.05 -21.66
C THR A 473 -16.04 2.16 -22.68
N TYR A 474 -16.96 1.35 -22.19
CA TYR A 474 -17.83 0.48 -22.97
C TYR A 474 -19.28 0.92 -22.78
N ALA A 475 -19.74 1.83 -23.63
CA ALA A 475 -21.14 2.26 -23.66
C ALA A 475 -22.14 1.13 -23.98
N ASP A 476 -21.64 -0.03 -24.42
CA ASP A 476 -22.42 -1.24 -24.64
C ASP A 476 -21.58 -2.46 -24.24
N GLN A 477 -22.06 -3.20 -23.25
CA GLN A 477 -21.49 -4.48 -22.80
C GLN A 477 -21.27 -5.47 -23.94
N SER A 478 -22.11 -5.46 -24.98
CA SER A 478 -22.03 -6.40 -26.10
C SER A 478 -20.69 -6.29 -26.86
N LYS A 479 -20.00 -5.14 -26.78
CA LYS A 479 -18.66 -4.95 -27.35
C LYS A 479 -17.59 -5.82 -26.69
N LEU A 480 -17.80 -6.20 -25.42
CA LEU A 480 -16.94 -7.15 -24.70
C LEU A 480 -17.34 -8.59 -24.99
N THR A 481 -18.62 -8.88 -25.17
CA THR A 481 -19.11 -10.27 -25.23
C THR A 481 -19.37 -10.80 -26.65
N GLY A 482 -19.52 -9.92 -27.64
CA GLY A 482 -19.89 -10.27 -29.02
C GLY A 482 -18.71 -10.42 -30.00
N ASP A 483 -17.54 -9.88 -29.67
CA ASP A 483 -16.33 -9.98 -30.51
C ASP A 483 -15.51 -11.22 -30.10
N LYS A 484 -15.65 -12.31 -30.86
CA LYS A 484 -14.90 -13.56 -30.61
C LYS A 484 -13.38 -13.37 -30.58
N SER A 485 -12.84 -12.36 -31.28
CA SER A 485 -11.40 -12.08 -31.29
C SER A 485 -10.88 -11.51 -29.96
N ARG A 486 -11.77 -11.09 -29.04
CA ARG A 486 -11.43 -10.62 -27.69
C ARG A 486 -11.43 -11.71 -26.65
N LEU A 487 -12.07 -12.85 -26.93
CA LEU A 487 -12.29 -13.87 -25.92
C LEU A 487 -10.96 -14.53 -25.51
N LEU A 488 -10.77 -14.68 -24.21
CA LEU A 488 -9.67 -15.45 -23.62
C LEU A 488 -10.20 -16.83 -23.25
N GLU A 489 -9.60 -17.88 -23.81
CA GLU A 489 -9.93 -19.28 -23.50
C GLU A 489 -9.20 -19.82 -22.27
#